data_AF-A0A955ZCL8-F1
#
_entry.id   AF-A0A955ZCL8-F1
#
_cell.length_a   1.000
_cell.length_b   1.000
_cell.length_c   1.000
_cell.angle_alpha   90.00
_cell.angle_beta   90.00
_cell.angle_gamma   90.00
#
_symmetry.space_group_name_H-M   'P 1'
#
loop_
_entity.id
_entity.type
_entity.pdbx_description
1 polymer ?
#
loop_
_entity_poly.entity_id
_entity_poly.type
_entity_poly.pdbx_seq_one_letter_code
_entity_poly.pdbx_strand_id
1 'polypeptide(L)'
;APAFAQAPAPAPALAPAPAFAPAFAPAPAFAQAPAFVQGHPPPPPYAPAQAHAPAPPPQASPFPPAPPVPPRAPAFALAQPPLPPELAPTHPLPLPQTFSPPPVPPPLPATRRSSVPEAAPQLPALDTSAPFDLEPHKDDTALLRDRRAGFSHLLPGRPSLGTVRPSDGPADAVVHLQDAPITVRYKLEKAWERAQSASEAALVAARHIATLRATGDVHIDHANETWLASWGVEAAAVCNYELEGGTREDLFVLARDGQVLIVTWSYPAGLVEDPAYASFASIAEATMVWDHERWDQRGRVWPESPFLGAGLYGAPRAVHNEACRQLALLPIGDDERVHLLTVLSGIVSTAGAPWLELRDDLHDAHRRALLSGTRHPTMRAWIETAMSEVRTCHDLRGMAVMLGRAIERRRTSSPPPLPVRANRA
;
A
#
# COMPACT_ATOMS: atom_id res chain seq x y z
N ALA A 1 -15.38 75.05 -1.34
CA ALA A 1 -15.08 74.14 -0.22
C ALA A 1 -15.14 72.71 -0.74
N PRO A 2 -14.04 71.93 -0.71
CA PRO A 2 -14.04 70.57 -1.21
C PRO A 2 -14.44 69.57 -0.12
N ALA A 3 -15.10 68.49 -0.54
CA ALA A 3 -15.54 67.38 0.30
C ALA A 3 -14.36 66.50 0.72
N PHE A 4 -14.25 66.25 2.03
CA PHE A 4 -13.30 65.28 2.59
C PHE A 4 -13.87 63.87 2.48
N ALA A 5 -13.14 62.98 1.81
CA ALA A 5 -13.38 61.55 1.82
C ALA A 5 -12.89 60.95 3.16
N GLN A 6 -13.78 60.25 3.87
CA GLN A 6 -13.44 59.48 5.06
C GLN A 6 -12.78 58.15 4.67
N ALA A 7 -11.63 57.86 5.29
CA ALA A 7 -10.94 56.57 5.17
C ALA A 7 -11.69 55.47 5.95
N PRO A 8 -11.68 54.21 5.46
CA PRO A 8 -12.31 53.09 6.16
C PRO A 8 -11.52 52.67 7.40
N ALA A 9 -12.26 52.30 8.46
CA ALA A 9 -11.71 51.87 9.73
C ALA A 9 -11.01 50.48 9.62
N PRO A 10 -9.94 50.24 10.42
CA PRO A 10 -9.24 48.96 10.42
C PRO A 10 -10.07 47.86 11.10
N ALA A 11 -9.98 46.65 10.55
CA ALA A 11 -10.63 45.45 11.07
C ALA A 11 -10.04 45.01 12.43
N PRO A 12 -10.85 44.43 13.34
CA PRO A 12 -10.39 44.00 14.65
C PRO A 12 -9.50 42.75 14.56
N ALA A 13 -8.43 42.74 15.36
CA ALA A 13 -7.51 41.62 15.49
C ALA A 13 -8.18 40.43 16.20
N LEU A 14 -8.11 39.25 15.57
CA LEU A 14 -8.54 37.97 16.15
C LEU A 14 -7.55 37.56 17.24
N ALA A 15 -8.08 37.26 18.44
CA ALA A 15 -7.33 36.72 19.56
C ALA A 15 -6.89 35.26 19.31
N PRO A 16 -5.72 34.83 19.81
CA PRO A 16 -5.24 33.46 19.65
C PRO A 16 -6.06 32.48 20.51
N ALA A 17 -6.46 31.37 19.89
CA ALA A 17 -7.14 30.25 20.55
C ALA A 17 -6.19 29.46 21.47
N PRO A 18 -6.66 28.90 22.58
CA PRO A 18 -5.84 28.13 23.52
C PRO A 18 -5.42 26.77 22.93
N ALA A 19 -4.14 26.43 23.14
CA ALA A 19 -3.57 25.14 22.76
C ALA A 19 -4.14 24.01 23.63
N PHE A 20 -4.84 23.07 23.00
CA PHE A 20 -5.20 21.78 23.60
C PHE A 20 -4.01 20.81 23.43
N ALA A 21 -3.44 20.36 24.55
CA ALA A 21 -2.49 19.26 24.58
C ALA A 21 -3.24 17.94 24.84
N PRO A 22 -3.20 16.93 23.94
CA PRO A 22 -3.70 15.62 24.27
C PRO A 22 -2.64 14.85 25.08
N ALA A 23 -3.01 14.48 26.31
CA ALA A 23 -2.27 13.52 27.12
C ALA A 23 -2.52 12.11 26.57
N PHE A 24 -1.51 11.50 25.95
CA PHE A 24 -1.55 10.09 25.55
C PHE A 24 -1.06 9.20 26.70
N ALA A 25 -1.94 8.30 27.14
CA ALA A 25 -1.60 7.23 28.08
C ALA A 25 -0.87 6.08 27.36
N PRO A 26 0.04 5.35 28.04
CA PRO A 26 0.77 4.24 27.44
C PRO A 26 -0.13 3.02 27.18
N ALA A 27 0.13 2.35 26.06
CA ALA A 27 -0.56 1.14 25.60
C ALA A 27 -0.54 -0.01 26.63
N PRO A 28 -1.64 -0.75 26.83
CA PRO A 28 -1.62 -1.95 27.65
C PRO A 28 -1.04 -3.14 26.89
N ALA A 29 -0.27 -3.94 27.63
CA ALA A 29 0.33 -5.19 27.20
C ALA A 29 -0.74 -6.25 26.86
N PHE A 30 -0.45 -7.05 25.83
CA PHE A 30 -1.22 -8.24 25.44
C PHE A 30 -1.29 -9.25 26.59
N ALA A 31 -2.51 -9.64 26.97
CA ALA A 31 -2.76 -10.82 27.79
C ALA A 31 -4.10 -11.50 27.44
N GLN A 32 -3.96 -12.76 27.01
CA GLN A 32 -4.80 -13.95 27.27
C GLN A 32 -6.34 -13.88 27.15
N ALA A 33 -6.86 -14.75 26.29
CA ALA A 33 -8.27 -15.07 26.09
C ALA A 33 -8.95 -15.64 27.35
N PRO A 34 -10.24 -15.32 27.61
CA PRO A 34 -11.09 -16.14 28.46
C PRO A 34 -11.97 -17.08 27.63
N ALA A 35 -12.02 -18.33 28.07
CA ALA A 35 -13.01 -19.33 27.68
C ALA A 35 -14.43 -18.85 28.03
N PHE A 36 -15.38 -18.99 27.10
CA PHE A 36 -16.80 -18.80 27.40
C PHE A 36 -17.57 -20.11 27.42
N VAL A 37 -18.36 -20.20 28.49
CA VAL A 37 -19.34 -21.20 28.89
C VAL A 37 -20.45 -21.32 27.83
N GLN A 38 -20.75 -22.55 27.42
CA GLN A 38 -21.91 -22.87 26.57
C GLN A 38 -23.20 -22.96 27.39
N GLY A 39 -24.28 -22.39 26.88
CA GLY A 39 -25.64 -22.64 27.36
C GLY A 39 -26.66 -22.35 26.28
N HIS A 40 -27.13 -23.39 25.58
CA HIS A 40 -28.41 -23.40 24.86
C HIS A 40 -28.96 -24.84 24.71
N PRO A 41 -30.29 -24.99 24.53
CA PRO A 41 -31.14 -26.09 25.05
C PRO A 41 -31.24 -27.34 24.15
N PRO A 42 -31.84 -28.45 24.63
CA PRO A 42 -31.70 -29.76 24.00
C PRO A 42 -32.69 -30.04 22.86
N PRO A 43 -32.31 -30.87 21.86
CA PRO A 43 -33.24 -31.47 20.90
C PRO A 43 -33.95 -32.74 21.43
N PRO A 44 -35.10 -33.13 20.85
CA PRO A 44 -35.99 -34.22 21.32
C PRO A 44 -35.50 -35.65 20.95
N PRO A 45 -36.14 -36.72 21.49
CA PRO A 45 -35.46 -37.98 21.77
C PRO A 45 -35.60 -39.03 20.64
N TYR A 46 -34.50 -39.74 20.36
CA TYR A 46 -34.52 -41.06 19.73
C TYR A 46 -33.60 -42.04 20.49
N ALA A 47 -34.24 -43.18 20.84
CA ALA A 47 -33.81 -44.54 21.19
C ALA A 47 -32.34 -44.90 21.59
N PRO A 48 -32.16 -45.90 22.48
CA PRO A 48 -30.94 -46.09 23.26
C PRO A 48 -29.82 -46.82 22.50
N ALA A 49 -28.65 -46.20 22.43
CA ALA A 49 -27.39 -46.84 22.06
C ALA A 49 -26.67 -47.38 23.31
N GLN A 50 -26.06 -48.54 23.15
CA GLN A 50 -25.41 -49.36 24.18
C GLN A 50 -24.27 -48.61 24.88
N ALA A 51 -24.21 -48.72 26.20
CA ALA A 51 -23.16 -48.14 27.03
C ALA A 51 -21.85 -48.92 26.89
N HIS A 52 -20.86 -48.33 26.22
CA HIS A 52 -19.45 -48.69 26.42
C HIS A 52 -18.88 -47.85 27.58
N ALA A 53 -18.27 -48.54 28.53
CA ALA A 53 -17.63 -47.92 29.69
C ALA A 53 -16.49 -46.97 29.27
N PRO A 54 -16.33 -45.80 29.92
CA PRO A 54 -15.24 -44.89 29.62
C PRO A 54 -13.89 -45.47 30.05
N ALA A 55 -12.90 -45.37 29.17
CA ALA A 55 -11.50 -45.64 29.47
C ALA A 55 -10.99 -44.66 30.55
N PRO A 56 -10.12 -45.12 31.46
CA PRO A 56 -9.54 -44.25 32.49
C PRO A 56 -8.66 -43.16 31.85
N PRO A 57 -8.59 -41.96 32.46
CA PRO A 57 -7.78 -40.87 31.97
C PRO A 57 -6.27 -41.21 32.04
N PRO A 58 -5.47 -40.72 31.08
CA PRO A 58 -4.03 -40.94 31.09
C PRO A 58 -3.40 -40.28 32.32
N GLN A 59 -2.58 -41.06 33.04
CA GLN A 59 -1.80 -40.58 34.17
C GLN A 59 -0.77 -39.54 33.68
N ALA A 60 -0.82 -38.35 34.27
CA ALA A 60 0.17 -37.30 34.03
C ALA A 60 1.55 -37.77 34.53
N SER A 61 2.51 -37.83 33.60
CA SER A 61 3.92 -38.03 33.96
C SER A 61 4.47 -36.78 34.65
N PRO A 62 5.22 -36.92 35.76
CA PRO A 62 5.84 -35.76 36.41
C PRO A 62 6.93 -35.18 35.52
N PHE A 63 6.85 -33.87 35.26
CA PHE A 63 7.91 -33.11 34.62
C PHE A 63 9.19 -33.15 35.49
N PRO A 64 10.38 -33.37 34.89
CA PRO A 64 11.63 -33.22 35.61
C PRO A 64 11.87 -31.74 35.97
N PRO A 65 12.53 -31.46 37.11
CA PRO A 65 12.81 -30.09 37.54
C PRO A 65 13.73 -29.37 36.54
N ALA A 66 13.45 -28.08 36.33
CA ALA A 66 14.26 -27.22 35.47
C ALA A 66 15.72 -27.15 35.98
N PRO A 67 16.71 -27.17 35.07
CA PRO A 67 18.11 -27.04 35.46
C PRO A 67 18.39 -25.65 36.04
N PRO A 68 19.35 -25.53 36.98
CA PRO A 68 19.68 -24.28 37.63
C PRO A 68 20.24 -23.26 36.64
N VAL A 69 19.72 -22.03 36.74
CA VAL A 69 20.18 -20.86 35.98
C VAL A 69 21.61 -20.52 36.43
N PRO A 70 22.60 -20.44 35.52
CA PRO A 70 23.96 -20.05 35.89
C PRO A 70 24.02 -18.56 36.29
N PRO A 71 24.89 -18.19 37.24
CA PRO A 71 25.03 -16.81 37.68
C PRO A 71 25.55 -15.91 36.56
N ARG A 72 24.97 -14.71 36.46
CA ARG A 72 25.41 -13.63 35.57
C ARG A 72 26.88 -13.30 35.81
N ALA A 73 27.70 -13.40 34.77
CA ALA A 73 29.08 -12.92 34.77
C ALA A 73 29.12 -11.39 34.92
N PRO A 74 30.12 -10.83 35.63
CA PRO A 74 30.28 -9.39 35.78
C PRO A 74 30.70 -8.72 34.47
N ALA A 75 30.27 -7.48 34.29
CA ALA A 75 30.54 -6.63 33.14
C ALA A 75 32.06 -6.48 32.91
N PHE A 76 32.54 -6.96 31.76
CA PHE A 76 33.87 -6.64 31.26
C PHE A 76 33.87 -5.21 30.71
N ALA A 77 34.66 -4.35 31.34
CA ALA A 77 35.04 -3.06 30.78
C ALA A 77 35.93 -3.30 29.54
N LEU A 78 35.46 -2.87 28.37
CA LEU A 78 36.26 -2.86 27.15
C LEU A 78 37.28 -1.70 27.24
N ALA A 79 38.55 -2.06 27.36
CA ALA A 79 39.66 -1.15 27.14
C ALA A 79 39.69 -0.72 25.67
N GLN A 80 39.85 0.59 25.43
CA GLN A 80 40.05 1.14 24.09
C GLN A 80 41.38 0.63 23.50
N PRO A 81 41.43 0.18 22.24
CA PRO A 81 42.68 -0.11 21.56
C PRO A 81 43.42 1.20 21.21
N PRO A 82 44.77 1.19 21.18
CA PRO A 82 45.55 2.36 20.83
C PRO A 82 45.37 2.74 19.35
N LEU A 83 45.31 4.04 19.09
CA LEU A 83 45.29 4.64 17.75
C LEU A 83 46.57 4.30 16.97
N PRO A 84 46.47 3.98 15.67
CA PRO A 84 47.63 3.81 14.81
C PRO A 84 48.31 5.17 14.48
N PRO A 85 49.62 5.18 14.21
CA PRO A 85 50.38 6.39 13.93
C PRO A 85 50.04 6.99 12.56
N GLU A 86 50.09 8.33 12.50
CA GLU A 86 50.00 9.17 11.30
C GLU A 86 50.85 8.63 10.15
N LEU A 87 50.20 8.42 8.98
CA LEU A 87 50.88 8.34 7.70
C LEU A 87 50.69 9.67 6.97
N ALA A 88 51.81 10.34 6.72
CA ALA A 88 51.92 11.55 5.92
C ALA A 88 51.47 11.31 4.46
N PRO A 89 51.01 12.36 3.74
CA PRO A 89 50.43 12.21 2.42
C PRO A 89 51.50 12.17 1.34
N THR A 90 51.68 11.03 0.68
CA THR A 90 52.40 10.94 -0.59
C THR A 90 51.48 10.32 -1.63
N HIS A 91 50.91 11.17 -2.49
CA HIS A 91 50.75 11.03 -3.95
C HIS A 91 49.58 11.90 -4.45
N PRO A 92 49.79 12.81 -5.42
CA PRO A 92 48.69 13.57 -6.02
C PRO A 92 47.82 12.67 -6.91
N LEU A 93 46.51 12.82 -6.74
CA LEU A 93 45.48 12.20 -7.58
C LEU A 93 45.66 12.61 -9.06
N PRO A 94 45.43 11.70 -10.03
CA PRO A 94 45.37 12.07 -11.43
C PRO A 94 44.13 12.94 -11.70
N LEU A 95 44.34 14.02 -12.46
CA LEU A 95 43.31 14.94 -12.91
C LEU A 95 42.21 14.20 -13.71
N PRO A 96 40.95 14.65 -13.64
CA PRO A 96 39.85 14.05 -14.40
C PRO A 96 40.10 14.19 -15.90
N GLN A 97 40.02 13.06 -16.62
CA GLN A 97 40.04 13.05 -18.07
C GLN A 97 38.80 13.79 -18.60
N THR A 98 39.05 14.87 -19.34
CA THR A 98 38.04 15.58 -20.13
C THR A 98 37.49 14.63 -21.18
N PHE A 99 36.26 14.17 -21.00
CA PHE A 99 35.49 13.51 -22.05
C PHE A 99 35.12 14.53 -23.13
N SER A 100 35.65 14.34 -24.34
CA SER A 100 35.15 15.06 -25.52
C SER A 100 33.70 14.62 -25.80
N PRO A 101 32.76 15.56 -26.00
CA PRO A 101 31.41 15.20 -26.41
C PRO A 101 31.44 14.54 -27.81
N PRO A 102 30.56 13.54 -28.07
CA PRO A 102 30.45 12.95 -29.40
C PRO A 102 29.98 13.99 -30.43
N PRO A 103 30.35 13.83 -31.71
CA PRO A 103 29.97 14.76 -32.77
C PRO A 103 28.45 14.85 -32.91
N VAL A 104 27.97 16.09 -32.99
CA VAL A 104 26.57 16.43 -33.25
C VAL A 104 26.16 15.86 -34.63
N PRO A 105 25.12 15.01 -34.72
CA PRO A 105 24.64 14.55 -36.01
C PRO A 105 24.02 15.72 -36.80
N PRO A 106 24.15 15.74 -38.14
CA PRO A 106 23.59 16.79 -38.97
C PRO A 106 22.06 16.86 -38.84
N PRO A 107 21.46 18.06 -38.92
CA PRO A 107 20.01 18.21 -38.83
C PRO A 107 19.32 17.50 -39.99
N LEU A 108 18.34 16.67 -39.66
CA LEU A 108 17.44 16.05 -40.63
C LEU A 108 16.62 17.14 -41.36
N PRO A 109 16.32 16.96 -42.66
CA PRO A 109 15.53 17.91 -43.42
C PRO A 109 14.12 18.07 -42.84
N ALA A 110 13.69 19.32 -42.70
CA ALA A 110 12.40 19.70 -42.15
C ALA A 110 11.24 19.05 -42.93
N THR A 111 10.56 18.11 -42.30
CA THR A 111 9.25 17.64 -42.75
C THR A 111 8.22 18.76 -42.54
N ARG A 112 7.73 19.30 -43.65
CA ARG A 112 6.57 20.22 -43.72
C ARG A 112 5.45 19.71 -42.83
N ARG A 113 5.16 20.42 -41.73
CA ARG A 113 3.90 20.29 -41.00
C ARG A 113 2.80 20.92 -41.84
N SER A 114 1.90 20.09 -42.38
CA SER A 114 0.59 20.55 -42.86
C SER A 114 -0.18 21.12 -41.68
N SER A 115 -0.44 22.42 -41.72
CA SER A 115 -1.39 23.11 -40.85
C SER A 115 -2.81 22.72 -41.26
N VAL A 116 -3.41 21.78 -40.51
CA VAL A 116 -4.86 21.52 -40.56
C VAL A 116 -5.53 22.49 -39.59
N PRO A 117 -6.53 23.29 -40.02
CA PRO A 117 -7.24 24.19 -39.14
C PRO A 117 -8.06 23.42 -38.11
N GLU A 118 -7.79 23.76 -36.86
CA GLU A 118 -8.46 23.34 -35.63
C GLU A 118 -9.87 23.93 -35.58
N ALA A 119 -10.86 23.09 -35.87
CA ALA A 119 -12.27 23.32 -35.54
C ALA A 119 -12.88 21.95 -35.19
N ALA A 120 -12.70 21.53 -33.93
CA ALA A 120 -13.43 20.38 -33.42
C ALA A 120 -14.91 20.78 -33.25
N PRO A 121 -15.86 20.00 -33.79
CA PRO A 121 -17.28 20.22 -33.51
C PRO A 121 -17.53 20.02 -32.01
N GLN A 122 -18.10 21.03 -31.36
CA GLN A 122 -18.69 20.88 -30.03
C GLN A 122 -19.81 19.84 -30.13
N LEU A 123 -19.54 18.63 -29.62
CA LEU A 123 -20.56 17.60 -29.46
C LEU A 123 -21.57 18.07 -28.40
N PRO A 124 -22.87 17.86 -28.62
CA PRO A 124 -23.90 18.15 -27.62
C PRO A 124 -23.65 17.33 -26.34
N ALA A 125 -23.97 17.95 -25.20
CA ALA A 125 -23.71 17.46 -23.85
C ALA A 125 -24.08 15.98 -23.66
N LEU A 126 -23.11 15.19 -23.20
CA LEU A 126 -23.33 13.82 -22.73
C LEU A 126 -24.41 13.82 -21.65
N ASP A 127 -25.39 12.93 -21.80
CA ASP A 127 -26.42 12.67 -20.81
C ASP A 127 -25.76 12.19 -19.49
N THR A 128 -25.64 13.11 -18.53
CA THR A 128 -24.95 13.02 -17.23
C THR A 128 -25.67 12.11 -16.21
N SER A 129 -26.27 11.00 -16.63
CA SER A 129 -27.11 10.18 -15.72
C SER A 129 -26.38 9.03 -15.03
N ALA A 130 -25.13 8.73 -15.39
CA ALA A 130 -24.34 7.75 -14.64
C ALA A 130 -23.90 8.37 -13.30
N PRO A 131 -24.14 7.69 -12.16
CA PRO A 131 -23.76 8.23 -10.85
C PRO A 131 -22.24 8.33 -10.64
N PHE A 132 -21.46 7.71 -11.53
CA PHE A 132 -20.00 7.70 -11.50
C PHE A 132 -19.42 8.47 -12.66
N ASP A 133 -18.41 9.28 -12.35
CA ASP A 133 -17.53 9.91 -13.33
C ASP A 133 -16.13 9.30 -13.18
N LEU A 134 -15.47 8.99 -14.29
CA LEU A 134 -14.05 8.63 -14.33
C LEU A 134 -13.30 9.70 -15.12
N GLU A 135 -12.60 10.57 -14.42
CA GLU A 135 -11.86 11.69 -15.01
C GLU A 135 -10.38 11.30 -15.20
N PRO A 136 -9.88 11.19 -16.44
CA PRO A 136 -8.47 10.95 -16.70
C PRO A 136 -7.60 12.00 -16.01
N HIS A 137 -6.53 11.54 -15.38
CA HIS A 137 -5.63 12.36 -14.61
C HIS A 137 -4.17 12.15 -15.10
N LYS A 138 -3.21 12.90 -14.57
CA LYS A 138 -1.77 12.79 -14.91
C LYS A 138 -1.21 11.41 -14.58
N ASP A 139 -0.08 11.05 -15.20
CA ASP A 139 0.74 9.89 -14.83
C ASP A 139 -0.02 8.56 -14.82
N ASP A 140 -0.80 8.31 -15.89
CA ASP A 140 -1.50 7.05 -16.10
C ASP A 140 -2.52 6.72 -14.98
N THR A 141 -3.21 7.74 -14.48
CA THR A 141 -4.20 7.61 -13.40
C THR A 141 -5.54 8.19 -13.83
N ALA A 142 -6.61 7.87 -13.10
CA ALA A 142 -7.88 8.57 -13.21
C ALA A 142 -8.58 8.66 -11.87
N LEU A 143 -9.33 9.74 -11.68
CA LEU A 143 -10.14 9.97 -10.49
C LEU A 143 -11.55 9.46 -10.74
N LEU A 144 -11.95 8.43 -10.02
CA LEU A 144 -13.34 8.00 -9.94
C LEU A 144 -14.06 8.87 -8.90
N ARG A 145 -15.25 9.39 -9.23
CA ARG A 145 -16.13 10.12 -8.31
C ARG A 145 -17.52 9.50 -8.30
N ASP A 146 -18.10 9.28 -7.12
CA ASP A 146 -19.53 8.96 -6.95
C ASP A 146 -20.24 10.16 -6.33
N ARG A 147 -21.10 10.82 -7.12
CA ARG A 147 -21.81 12.04 -6.70
C ARG A 147 -22.87 11.77 -5.62
N ARG A 148 -23.35 10.53 -5.48
CA ARG A 148 -24.40 10.16 -4.52
C ARG A 148 -23.87 10.09 -3.09
N ALA A 149 -22.66 9.59 -2.94
CA ALA A 149 -21.98 9.43 -1.65
C ALA A 149 -21.01 10.58 -1.34
N GLY A 150 -20.67 11.42 -2.34
CA GLY A 150 -19.56 12.36 -2.21
C GLY A 150 -18.22 11.62 -2.06
N PHE A 151 -18.10 10.44 -2.69
CA PHE A 151 -16.93 9.58 -2.62
C PHE A 151 -15.99 9.83 -3.81
N SER A 152 -14.69 9.65 -3.59
CA SER A 152 -13.69 9.70 -4.64
C SER A 152 -12.61 8.63 -4.44
N HIS A 153 -12.03 8.15 -5.55
CA HIS A 153 -10.97 7.16 -5.54
C HIS A 153 -10.05 7.36 -6.74
N LEU A 154 -8.79 7.69 -6.46
CA LEU A 154 -7.77 7.90 -7.48
C LEU A 154 -7.05 6.59 -7.80
N LEU A 155 -7.27 6.07 -8.99
CA LEU A 155 -6.78 4.77 -9.42
C LEU A 155 -5.57 4.91 -10.34
N PRO A 156 -4.44 4.23 -10.07
CA PRO A 156 -3.33 4.14 -11.00
C PRO A 156 -3.53 3.04 -12.05
N GLY A 157 -2.71 3.05 -13.11
CA GLY A 157 -2.62 1.93 -14.06
C GLY A 157 -3.54 2.04 -15.28
N ARG A 158 -3.72 3.26 -15.79
CA ARG A 158 -4.60 3.59 -16.93
C ARG A 158 -6.00 3.01 -16.76
N PRO A 159 -6.71 3.39 -15.69
CA PRO A 159 -8.05 2.91 -15.41
C PRO A 159 -9.03 3.25 -16.55
N SER A 160 -9.97 2.35 -16.80
CA SER A 160 -11.07 2.54 -17.74
C SER A 160 -12.36 1.95 -17.20
N LEU A 161 -13.48 2.63 -17.43
CA LEU A 161 -14.79 2.11 -17.07
C LEU A 161 -15.09 0.84 -17.86
N GLY A 162 -15.44 -0.22 -17.13
CA GLY A 162 -15.86 -1.51 -17.65
C GLY A 162 -17.37 -1.69 -17.61
N THR A 163 -17.82 -2.80 -18.18
CA THR A 163 -19.19 -3.28 -18.03
C THR A 163 -19.24 -4.39 -16.99
N VAL A 164 -20.31 -4.44 -16.21
CA VAL A 164 -20.55 -5.51 -15.24
C VAL A 164 -20.76 -6.82 -16.01
N ARG A 165 -19.93 -7.84 -15.76
CA ARG A 165 -20.18 -9.17 -16.29
C ARG A 165 -21.21 -9.87 -15.41
N PRO A 166 -22.09 -10.73 -15.95
CA PRO A 166 -23.08 -11.46 -15.16
C PRO A 166 -22.47 -12.27 -14.01
N SER A 167 -21.24 -12.78 -14.18
CA SER A 167 -20.50 -13.54 -13.17
C SER A 167 -20.02 -12.71 -11.98
N ASP A 168 -19.90 -11.38 -12.15
CA ASP A 168 -19.14 -10.54 -11.22
C ASP A 168 -19.99 -10.02 -10.06
N GLY A 169 -21.29 -10.30 -10.08
CA GLY A 169 -22.28 -9.78 -9.14
C GLY A 169 -22.70 -8.33 -9.46
N PRO A 170 -23.73 -7.82 -8.76
CA PRO A 170 -24.21 -6.45 -8.96
C PRO A 170 -23.16 -5.43 -8.50
N ALA A 171 -22.81 -4.49 -9.38
CA ALA A 171 -21.97 -3.34 -9.09
C ALA A 171 -22.55 -2.10 -9.78
N ASP A 172 -22.40 -0.94 -9.16
CA ASP A 172 -22.81 0.32 -9.77
C ASP A 172 -21.75 0.87 -10.72
N ALA A 173 -20.47 0.55 -10.48
CA ALA A 173 -19.36 0.84 -11.37
C ALA A 173 -18.32 -0.28 -11.35
N VAL A 174 -17.68 -0.49 -12.51
CA VAL A 174 -16.55 -1.40 -12.71
C VAL A 174 -15.44 -0.61 -13.37
N VAL A 175 -14.23 -0.73 -12.85
CA VAL A 175 -13.03 -0.13 -13.42
C VAL A 175 -12.02 -1.22 -13.67
N HIS A 176 -11.52 -1.31 -14.90
CA HIS A 176 -10.40 -2.17 -15.26
C HIS A 176 -9.14 -1.35 -15.36
N LEU A 177 -8.04 -1.87 -14.82
CA LEU A 177 -6.71 -1.28 -15.02
C LEU A 177 -6.09 -1.89 -16.27
N GLN A 178 -5.51 -1.08 -17.15
CA GLN A 178 -4.87 -1.60 -18.37
C GLN A 178 -3.43 -2.05 -18.11
N ASP A 179 -2.79 -1.51 -17.07
CA ASP A 179 -1.41 -1.85 -16.71
C ASP A 179 -1.29 -3.10 -15.85
N ALA A 180 -2.35 -3.50 -15.16
CA ALA A 180 -2.37 -4.74 -14.39
C ALA A 180 -3.73 -5.43 -14.50
N PRO A 181 -3.80 -6.76 -14.37
CA PRO A 181 -5.05 -7.51 -14.44
C PRO A 181 -5.88 -7.35 -13.15
N ILE A 182 -6.15 -6.11 -12.76
CA ILE A 182 -6.92 -5.74 -11.58
C ILE A 182 -8.26 -5.15 -12.04
N THR A 183 -9.33 -5.65 -11.45
CA THR A 183 -10.68 -5.09 -11.63
C THR A 183 -11.18 -4.57 -10.30
N VAL A 184 -11.57 -3.30 -10.27
CA VAL A 184 -12.16 -2.64 -9.11
C VAL A 184 -13.66 -2.49 -9.32
N ARG A 185 -14.47 -2.93 -8.37
CA ARG A 185 -15.93 -2.76 -8.43
C ARG A 185 -16.43 -1.96 -7.23
N TYR A 186 -17.43 -1.14 -7.49
CA TYR A 186 -18.05 -0.25 -6.51
C TYR A 186 -19.54 -0.55 -6.43
N LYS A 187 -20.07 -0.57 -5.23
CA LYS A 187 -21.51 -0.69 -4.99
C LYS A 187 -21.89 0.13 -3.77
N LEU A 188 -22.81 1.08 -3.96
CA LEU A 188 -23.35 1.90 -2.88
C LEU A 188 -24.71 1.33 -2.46
N GLU A 189 -24.84 1.03 -1.17
CA GLU A 189 -26.06 0.51 -0.57
C GLU A 189 -26.48 1.34 0.63
N LYS A 190 -27.76 1.23 1.01
CA LYS A 190 -28.19 1.69 2.34
C LYS A 190 -27.68 0.68 3.37
N ALA A 191 -27.25 1.19 4.52
CA ALA A 191 -26.92 0.33 5.65
C ALA A 191 -28.14 -0.51 6.03
N TRP A 192 -27.89 -1.73 6.51
CA TRP A 192 -28.96 -2.63 6.90
C TRP A 192 -29.76 -2.01 8.05
N GLU A 193 -31.09 -1.94 7.93
CA GLU A 193 -31.98 -1.28 8.89
C GLU A 193 -31.86 -1.82 10.33
N ARG A 194 -31.32 -3.04 10.49
CA ARG A 194 -31.12 -3.69 11.79
C ARG A 194 -29.77 -3.40 12.43
N ALA A 195 -28.80 -2.87 11.68
CA ALA A 195 -27.49 -2.54 12.22
C ALA A 195 -27.64 -1.40 13.24
N GLN A 196 -27.10 -1.60 14.43
CA GLN A 196 -27.18 -0.64 15.54
C GLN A 196 -26.07 0.42 15.47
N SER A 197 -25.06 0.20 14.61
CA SER A 197 -23.93 1.10 14.42
C SER A 197 -23.34 0.98 13.01
N ALA A 198 -22.57 1.97 12.57
CA ALA A 198 -21.81 1.91 11.31
C ALA A 198 -20.82 0.74 11.28
N SER A 199 -20.21 0.41 12.42
CA SER A 199 -19.27 -0.71 12.57
C SER A 199 -19.96 -2.06 12.33
N GLU A 200 -21.14 -2.27 12.92
CA GLU A 200 -21.95 -3.46 12.68
C GLU A 200 -22.41 -3.52 11.22
N ALA A 201 -22.84 -2.40 10.64
CA ALA A 201 -23.25 -2.34 9.24
C ALA A 201 -22.12 -2.76 8.29
N ALA A 202 -20.90 -2.27 8.51
CA ALA A 202 -19.73 -2.63 7.71
C ALA A 202 -19.38 -4.12 7.83
N LEU A 203 -19.33 -4.66 9.05
CA LEU A 203 -19.04 -6.07 9.29
C LEU A 203 -20.09 -7.01 8.69
N VAL A 204 -21.38 -6.69 8.83
CA VAL A 204 -22.46 -7.51 8.29
C VAL A 204 -22.40 -7.52 6.77
N ALA A 205 -22.23 -6.36 6.14
CA ALA A 205 -22.10 -6.27 4.69
C ALA A 205 -20.86 -7.02 4.19
N ALA A 206 -19.70 -6.86 4.85
CA ALA A 206 -18.49 -7.61 4.51
C ALA A 206 -18.69 -9.12 4.60
N ARG A 207 -19.32 -9.58 5.68
CA ARG A 207 -19.62 -11.01 5.88
C ARG A 207 -20.58 -11.54 4.83
N HIS A 208 -21.64 -10.79 4.53
CA HIS A 208 -22.60 -11.18 3.51
C HIS A 208 -21.94 -11.36 2.14
N ILE A 209 -21.15 -10.38 1.70
CA ILE A 209 -20.46 -10.44 0.41
C ILE A 209 -19.44 -11.59 0.37
N ALA A 210 -18.60 -11.70 1.40
CA ALA A 210 -17.55 -12.71 1.41
C ALA A 210 -18.12 -14.14 1.48
N THR A 211 -19.17 -14.38 2.28
CA THR A 211 -19.84 -15.70 2.33
C THR A 211 -20.46 -16.11 0.99
N LEU A 212 -20.90 -15.15 0.16
CA LEU A 212 -21.46 -15.45 -1.16
C LEU A 212 -20.40 -15.79 -2.23
N ARG A 213 -19.16 -15.33 -2.04
CA ARG A 213 -18.14 -15.32 -3.10
C ARG A 213 -16.90 -16.15 -2.79
N ALA A 214 -16.54 -16.26 -1.52
CA ALA A 214 -15.34 -16.96 -1.10
C ALA A 214 -15.46 -18.47 -1.29
N THR A 215 -14.38 -19.10 -1.73
CA THR A 215 -14.27 -20.57 -1.84
C THR A 215 -13.72 -21.23 -0.56
N GLY A 216 -13.29 -20.42 0.41
CA GLY A 216 -12.68 -20.89 1.65
C GLY A 216 -13.03 -20.02 2.86
N ASP A 217 -12.30 -20.24 3.95
CA ASP A 217 -12.48 -19.49 5.19
C ASP A 217 -12.17 -18.00 5.00
N VAL A 218 -13.05 -17.14 5.51
CA VAL A 218 -12.91 -15.69 5.42
C VAL A 218 -12.63 -15.12 6.80
N HIS A 219 -11.54 -14.38 6.91
CA HIS A 219 -11.25 -13.54 8.07
C HIS A 219 -11.65 -12.10 7.77
N ILE A 220 -12.46 -11.50 8.65
CA ILE A 220 -12.98 -10.14 8.47
C ILE A 220 -12.56 -9.33 9.67
N ASP A 221 -11.85 -8.24 9.40
CA ASP A 221 -11.29 -7.34 10.40
C ASP A 221 -11.89 -5.94 10.29
N HIS A 222 -11.80 -5.19 11.38
CA HIS A 222 -12.00 -3.76 11.34
C HIS A 222 -10.78 -3.07 10.72
N ALA A 223 -11.03 -2.04 9.91
CA ALA A 223 -9.95 -1.13 9.55
C ALA A 223 -9.44 -0.40 10.79
N ASN A 224 -8.14 -0.15 10.86
CA ASN A 224 -7.56 0.60 11.97
C ASN A 224 -7.97 2.09 11.93
N GLU A 225 -7.83 2.79 13.06
CA GLU A 225 -8.23 4.19 13.21
C GLU A 225 -7.56 5.14 12.21
N THR A 226 -6.32 4.85 11.80
CA THR A 226 -5.59 5.67 10.82
C THR A 226 -6.26 5.60 9.45
N TRP A 227 -6.71 4.43 9.03
CA TRP A 227 -7.46 4.26 7.79
C TRP A 227 -8.85 4.90 7.87
N LEU A 228 -9.55 4.76 8.99
CA LEU A 228 -10.86 5.41 9.16
C LEU A 228 -10.76 6.94 8.99
N ALA A 229 -9.77 7.57 9.63
CA ALA A 229 -9.52 9.00 9.50
C ALA A 229 -9.06 9.40 8.08
N SER A 230 -8.25 8.57 7.43
CA SER A 230 -7.81 8.80 6.05
C SER A 230 -8.98 8.75 5.06
N TRP A 231 -9.84 7.74 5.19
CA TRP A 231 -11.00 7.54 4.32
C TRP A 231 -12.16 8.48 4.65
N GLY A 232 -12.16 9.10 5.83
CA GLY A 232 -13.25 9.99 6.27
C GLY A 232 -14.55 9.23 6.49
N VAL A 233 -14.48 8.07 7.14
CA VAL A 233 -15.60 7.16 7.39
C VAL A 233 -15.78 6.92 8.89
N GLU A 234 -16.99 6.55 9.31
CA GLU A 234 -17.30 6.27 10.72
C GLU A 234 -16.77 4.88 11.12
N ALA A 235 -16.87 3.93 10.20
CA ALA A 235 -16.35 2.59 10.38
C ALA A 235 -16.02 1.96 9.03
N ALA A 236 -15.14 0.96 9.06
CA ALA A 236 -14.88 0.14 7.90
C ALA A 236 -14.49 -1.29 8.31
N ALA A 237 -14.83 -2.23 7.43
CA ALA A 237 -14.42 -3.62 7.51
C ALA A 237 -13.58 -3.98 6.28
N VAL A 238 -12.55 -4.79 6.50
CA VAL A 238 -11.65 -5.26 5.44
C VAL A 238 -11.52 -6.78 5.52
N CYS A 239 -11.45 -7.42 4.37
CA CYS A 239 -11.03 -8.81 4.28
C CYS A 239 -10.40 -9.12 2.93
N ASN A 240 -9.73 -10.25 2.86
CA ASN A 240 -9.32 -10.83 1.59
C ASN A 240 -9.72 -12.30 1.55
N TYR A 241 -10.02 -12.80 0.36
CA TYR A 241 -10.42 -14.19 0.15
C TYR A 241 -10.13 -14.64 -1.27
N GLU A 242 -10.13 -15.96 -1.46
CA GLU A 242 -10.01 -16.58 -2.77
C GLU A 242 -11.38 -16.76 -3.43
N LEU A 243 -11.41 -16.57 -4.74
CA LEU A 243 -12.53 -16.88 -5.62
C LEU A 243 -12.24 -18.16 -6.39
N GLU A 244 -13.28 -18.73 -7.00
CA GLU A 244 -13.09 -19.80 -7.98
C GLU A 244 -12.17 -19.36 -9.13
N GLY A 245 -11.37 -20.29 -9.64
CA GLY A 245 -10.47 -20.02 -10.78
C GLY A 245 -9.15 -19.32 -10.42
N GLY A 246 -8.73 -19.33 -9.15
CA GLY A 246 -7.41 -18.83 -8.74
C GLY A 246 -7.29 -17.30 -8.74
N THR A 247 -8.43 -16.61 -8.62
CA THR A 247 -8.49 -15.16 -8.43
C THR A 247 -8.56 -14.87 -6.94
N ARG A 248 -7.91 -13.80 -6.50
CA ARG A 248 -8.02 -13.26 -5.15
C ARG A 248 -8.82 -11.98 -5.18
N GLU A 249 -9.51 -11.72 -4.08
CA GLU A 249 -10.30 -10.52 -3.90
C GLU A 249 -9.98 -9.85 -2.57
N ASP A 250 -9.66 -8.56 -2.62
CA ASP A 250 -9.69 -7.69 -1.45
C ASP A 250 -11.04 -6.98 -1.39
N LEU A 251 -11.65 -6.99 -0.21
CA LEU A 251 -12.95 -6.37 0.06
C LEU A 251 -12.77 -5.28 1.10
N PHE A 252 -13.22 -4.08 0.76
CA PHE A 252 -13.31 -2.93 1.64
C PHE A 252 -14.76 -2.50 1.74
N VAL A 253 -15.27 -2.44 2.96
CA VAL A 253 -16.64 -2.01 3.24
C VAL A 253 -16.58 -0.77 4.11
N LEU A 254 -16.95 0.37 3.54
CA LEU A 254 -16.91 1.67 4.18
C LEU A 254 -18.32 2.05 4.62
N ALA A 255 -18.49 2.54 5.85
CA ALA A 255 -19.78 2.95 6.38
C ALA A 255 -19.75 4.41 6.88
N ARG A 256 -20.75 5.18 6.47
CA ARG A 256 -20.93 6.59 6.85
C ARG A 256 -22.37 7.03 6.60
N ASP A 257 -22.93 7.85 7.49
CA ASP A 257 -24.24 8.51 7.31
C ASP A 257 -25.38 7.52 6.93
N GLY A 258 -25.36 6.30 7.49
CA GLY A 258 -26.35 5.26 7.22
C GLY A 258 -26.24 4.62 5.82
N GLN A 259 -25.14 4.83 5.11
CA GLN A 259 -24.81 4.20 3.84
C GLN A 259 -23.60 3.27 3.98
N VAL A 260 -23.49 2.32 3.06
CA VAL A 260 -22.34 1.42 2.94
C VAL A 260 -21.83 1.43 1.50
N LEU A 261 -20.56 1.74 1.31
CA LEU A 261 -19.87 1.60 0.03
C LEU A 261 -18.99 0.35 0.06
N ILE A 262 -19.28 -0.57 -0.85
CA ILE A 262 -18.54 -1.81 -1.04
C ILE A 262 -17.57 -1.60 -2.19
N VAL A 263 -16.27 -1.76 -1.92
CA VAL A 263 -15.19 -1.72 -2.91
C VAL A 263 -14.51 -3.09 -2.94
N THR A 264 -14.45 -3.71 -4.11
CA THR A 264 -13.76 -5.01 -4.28
C THR A 264 -12.69 -4.93 -5.35
N TRP A 265 -11.53 -5.52 -5.08
CA TRP A 265 -10.40 -5.61 -6.00
C TRP A 265 -10.17 -7.06 -6.37
N SER A 266 -10.51 -7.46 -7.59
CA SER A 266 -10.26 -8.82 -8.07
C SER A 266 -9.00 -8.85 -8.93
N TYR A 267 -8.11 -9.80 -8.67
CA TYR A 267 -6.84 -9.97 -9.38
C TYR A 267 -6.31 -11.42 -9.31
N PRO A 268 -5.46 -11.88 -10.25
CA PRO A 268 -4.88 -13.22 -10.19
C PRO A 268 -4.08 -13.44 -8.90
N ALA A 269 -4.18 -14.61 -8.25
CA ALA A 269 -3.52 -14.87 -6.97
C ALA A 269 -1.99 -14.61 -7.00
N GLY A 270 -1.32 -14.95 -8.11
CA GLY A 270 0.12 -14.70 -8.28
C GLY A 270 0.52 -13.23 -8.42
N LEU A 271 -0.43 -12.30 -8.57
CA LEU A 271 -0.14 -10.88 -8.70
C LEU A 271 0.27 -10.23 -7.37
N VAL A 272 -0.11 -10.80 -6.21
CA VAL A 272 0.24 -10.25 -4.89
C VAL A 272 1.75 -10.12 -4.68
N GLU A 273 2.50 -11.04 -5.28
CA GLU A 273 3.96 -11.06 -5.23
C GLU A 273 4.58 -10.05 -6.21
N ASP A 274 3.80 -9.52 -7.17
CA ASP A 274 4.26 -8.52 -8.13
C ASP A 274 4.35 -7.14 -7.44
N PRO A 275 5.50 -6.45 -7.53
CA PRO A 275 5.64 -5.06 -7.08
C PRO A 275 4.60 -4.07 -7.62
N ALA A 276 3.97 -4.38 -8.75
CA ALA A 276 2.89 -3.60 -9.32
C ALA A 276 1.63 -3.61 -8.45
N TYR A 277 1.26 -4.76 -7.90
CA TYR A 277 0.12 -4.87 -6.99
C TYR A 277 0.38 -4.12 -5.70
N ALA A 278 1.58 -4.26 -5.14
CA ALA A 278 2.04 -3.50 -3.99
C ALA A 278 1.91 -1.97 -4.16
N SER A 279 2.35 -1.47 -5.31
CA SER A 279 2.27 -0.05 -5.65
C SER A 279 0.83 0.40 -5.88
N PHE A 280 0.03 -0.44 -6.57
CA PHE A 280 -1.40 -0.24 -6.74
C PHE A 280 -2.11 -0.12 -5.40
N ALA A 281 -2.04 -1.16 -4.56
CA ALA A 281 -2.73 -1.26 -3.29
C ALA A 281 -2.36 -0.08 -2.40
N SER A 282 -1.08 0.25 -2.29
CA SER A 282 -0.63 1.38 -1.49
C SER A 282 -1.28 2.72 -1.88
N ILE A 283 -1.52 2.96 -3.17
CA ILE A 283 -2.10 4.22 -3.64
C ILE A 283 -3.62 4.14 -3.58
N ALA A 284 -4.19 3.09 -4.13
CA ALA A 284 -5.64 2.88 -4.18
C ALA A 284 -6.24 2.88 -2.76
N GLU A 285 -5.62 2.17 -1.79
CA GLU A 285 -6.10 2.18 -0.41
C GLU A 285 -6.04 3.60 0.17
N ALA A 286 -4.95 4.33 -0.09
CA ALA A 286 -4.76 5.64 0.51
C ALA A 286 -5.66 6.72 -0.09
N THR A 287 -6.02 6.59 -1.37
CA THR A 287 -6.79 7.60 -2.12
C THR A 287 -8.29 7.32 -2.13
N MET A 288 -8.74 6.27 -1.44
CA MET A 288 -10.14 5.94 -1.26
C MET A 288 -10.77 6.87 -0.20
N VAL A 289 -11.49 7.91 -0.59
CA VAL A 289 -11.94 8.96 0.32
C VAL A 289 -13.43 9.22 0.18
N TRP A 290 -14.17 9.12 1.29
CA TRP A 290 -15.58 9.51 1.42
C TRP A 290 -15.72 11.04 1.63
N ASP A 291 -15.04 11.79 0.78
CA ASP A 291 -15.08 13.25 0.69
C ASP A 291 -14.41 13.64 -0.64
N HIS A 292 -15.22 13.86 -1.67
CA HIS A 292 -14.74 14.18 -3.01
C HIS A 292 -14.05 15.55 -3.10
N GLU A 293 -14.33 16.47 -2.16
CA GLU A 293 -13.67 17.79 -2.11
C GLU A 293 -12.26 17.67 -1.54
N ARG A 294 -12.03 16.71 -0.63
CA ARG A 294 -10.71 16.45 -0.03
C ARG A 294 -9.65 16.08 -1.08
N TRP A 295 -10.06 15.49 -2.21
CA TRP A 295 -9.13 15.01 -3.23
C TRP A 295 -8.80 16.00 -4.36
N ASP A 296 -9.25 17.25 -4.27
CA ASP A 296 -8.78 18.35 -5.14
C ASP A 296 -7.30 18.74 -4.90
N GLN A 297 -6.55 17.95 -4.12
CA GLN A 297 -5.13 18.17 -3.85
C GLN A 297 -4.24 17.81 -5.05
N ARG A 298 -4.06 18.79 -5.95
CA ARG A 298 -2.83 19.11 -6.69
C ARG A 298 -2.21 18.03 -7.60
N GLY A 299 -2.94 16.97 -7.90
CA GLY A 299 -2.63 16.07 -9.00
C GLY A 299 -1.28 15.35 -8.95
N ARG A 300 -0.82 14.98 -7.75
CA ARG A 300 0.35 14.11 -7.56
C ARG A 300 -0.11 12.79 -6.96
N VAL A 301 -0.53 11.86 -7.82
CA VAL A 301 -0.91 10.50 -7.42
C VAL A 301 0.31 9.77 -6.85
N TRP A 302 1.44 10.02 -7.49
CA TRP A 302 2.76 9.53 -7.12
C TRP A 302 3.48 10.67 -6.41
N PRO A 303 3.71 10.61 -5.08
CA PRO A 303 4.63 11.53 -4.46
C PRO A 303 6.00 11.37 -5.14
N GLU A 304 6.74 12.46 -5.27
CA GLU A 304 8.06 12.37 -5.89
C GLU A 304 8.94 11.45 -5.05
N SER A 305 9.41 10.37 -5.68
CA SER A 305 10.34 9.44 -5.04
C SER A 305 11.70 9.49 -5.70
N PRO A 306 12.81 9.41 -4.93
CA PRO A 306 14.13 9.24 -5.50
C PRO A 306 14.30 7.85 -6.12
N PHE A 307 13.47 6.86 -5.75
CA PHE A 307 13.59 5.47 -6.20
C PHE A 307 12.73 5.18 -7.43
N LEU A 308 11.43 5.48 -7.35
CA LEU A 308 10.47 5.17 -8.42
C LEU A 308 9.97 6.44 -9.11
N GLY A 309 9.82 6.37 -10.42
CA GLY A 309 9.02 7.31 -11.20
C GLY A 309 7.54 7.01 -11.07
N ALA A 310 6.71 7.84 -11.72
CA ALA A 310 5.27 7.65 -11.80
C ALA A 310 4.91 6.33 -12.49
N GLY A 311 3.69 5.83 -12.21
CA GLY A 311 3.09 4.65 -12.82
C GLY A 311 3.14 3.39 -11.94
N LEU A 312 2.25 2.44 -12.24
CA LEU A 312 2.00 1.23 -11.44
C LEU A 312 3.27 0.41 -11.14
N TYR A 313 4.14 0.29 -12.16
CA TYR A 313 5.38 -0.45 -12.03
C TYR A 313 6.53 0.38 -11.47
N GLY A 314 6.37 1.70 -11.41
CA GLY A 314 7.40 2.67 -11.08
C GLY A 314 8.66 2.51 -11.94
N ALA A 315 8.89 3.41 -12.89
CA ALA A 315 10.15 3.37 -13.63
C ALA A 315 11.32 3.63 -12.65
N PRO A 316 12.27 2.69 -12.45
CA PRO A 316 13.39 2.93 -11.56
C PRO A 316 14.13 4.18 -12.01
N ARG A 317 14.38 5.12 -11.08
CA ARG A 317 15.13 6.33 -11.40
C ARG A 317 16.55 5.94 -11.82
N ALA A 318 17.08 6.65 -12.82
CA ALA A 318 18.34 6.30 -13.47
C ALA A 318 19.52 6.16 -12.48
N VAL A 319 19.56 7.01 -11.45
CA VAL A 319 20.59 7.02 -10.40
C VAL A 319 20.68 5.66 -9.70
N HIS A 320 19.53 5.08 -9.33
CA HIS A 320 19.48 3.82 -8.59
C HIS A 320 19.43 2.59 -9.51
N ASN A 321 19.04 2.73 -10.78
CA ASN A 321 18.95 1.61 -11.71
C ASN A 321 20.32 0.97 -12.01
N GLU A 322 21.39 1.76 -12.07
CA GLU A 322 22.75 1.22 -12.23
C GLU A 322 23.18 0.42 -10.99
N ALA A 323 22.98 0.99 -9.79
CA ALA A 323 23.27 0.29 -8.55
C ALA A 323 22.49 -1.02 -8.44
N CYS A 324 21.18 -1.03 -8.74
CA CYS A 324 20.38 -2.26 -8.76
C CYS A 324 20.89 -3.31 -9.77
N ARG A 325 21.41 -2.89 -10.93
CA ARG A 325 22.05 -3.82 -11.88
C ARG A 325 23.29 -4.47 -11.28
N GLN A 326 24.10 -3.71 -10.55
CA GLN A 326 25.28 -4.23 -9.86
C GLN A 326 24.88 -5.17 -8.71
N LEU A 327 23.83 -4.82 -7.94
CA LEU A 327 23.30 -5.68 -6.88
C LEU A 327 22.80 -7.03 -7.41
N ALA A 328 22.17 -7.04 -8.59
CA ALA A 328 21.67 -8.27 -9.23
C ALA A 328 22.77 -9.27 -9.59
N LEU A 329 24.03 -8.81 -9.72
CA LEU A 329 25.19 -9.65 -10.01
C LEU A 329 25.86 -10.22 -8.74
N LEU A 330 25.46 -9.75 -7.55
CA LEU A 330 26.09 -10.17 -6.30
C LEU A 330 25.76 -11.63 -5.97
N PRO A 331 26.75 -12.42 -5.51
CA PRO A 331 26.52 -13.78 -5.04
C PRO A 331 25.89 -13.75 -3.65
N ILE A 332 24.56 -13.62 -3.60
CA ILE A 332 23.77 -13.78 -2.36
C ILE A 332 23.37 -15.26 -2.18
N GLY A 333 23.48 -15.75 -0.95
CA GLY A 333 23.02 -17.08 -0.57
C GLY A 333 21.49 -17.18 -0.58
N ASP A 334 20.96 -18.40 -0.65
CA ASP A 334 19.50 -18.61 -0.71
C ASP A 334 18.80 -18.20 0.60
N ASP A 335 19.40 -18.48 1.77
CA ASP A 335 18.85 -18.06 3.06
C ASP A 335 18.83 -16.53 3.21
N GLU A 336 19.91 -15.87 2.79
CA GLU A 336 20.04 -14.40 2.79
C GLU A 336 18.98 -13.77 1.89
N ARG A 337 18.81 -14.35 0.69
CA ARG A 337 17.79 -13.95 -0.28
C ARG A 337 16.38 -14.08 0.29
N VAL A 338 16.03 -15.25 0.84
CA VAL A 338 14.69 -15.49 1.41
C VAL A 338 14.41 -14.49 2.52
N HIS A 339 15.36 -14.29 3.44
CA HIS A 339 15.22 -13.33 4.52
C HIS A 339 14.99 -11.90 4.01
N LEU A 340 15.80 -11.43 3.06
CA LEU A 340 15.63 -10.10 2.47
C LEU A 340 14.26 -9.96 1.80
N LEU A 341 13.85 -10.92 0.98
CA LEU A 341 12.54 -10.87 0.31
C LEU A 341 11.39 -10.85 1.31
N THR A 342 11.49 -11.60 2.42
CA THR A 342 10.50 -11.53 3.51
C THR A 342 10.44 -10.14 4.14
N VAL A 343 11.59 -9.52 4.43
CA VAL A 343 11.62 -8.15 5.00
C VAL A 343 11.05 -7.13 4.01
N LEU A 344 11.40 -7.24 2.73
CA LEU A 344 10.93 -6.33 1.67
C LEU A 344 9.43 -6.46 1.44
N SER A 345 8.90 -7.68 1.42
CA SER A 345 7.47 -7.95 1.37
C SER A 345 6.74 -7.32 2.58
N GLY A 346 7.31 -7.47 3.78
CA GLY A 346 6.79 -6.82 4.98
C GLY A 346 6.74 -5.30 4.87
N ILE A 347 7.81 -4.65 4.40
CA ILE A 347 7.86 -3.20 4.17
C ILE A 347 6.76 -2.75 3.21
N VAL A 348 6.66 -3.44 2.08
CA VAL A 348 5.71 -3.12 1.02
C VAL A 348 4.27 -3.10 1.54
N SER A 349 3.92 -4.10 2.35
CA SER A 349 2.58 -4.26 2.92
C SER A 349 2.28 -3.34 4.11
N THR A 350 3.30 -2.84 4.81
CA THR A 350 3.10 -2.15 6.12
C THR A 350 3.49 -0.68 6.15
N ALA A 351 4.11 -0.13 5.10
CA ALA A 351 4.63 1.24 5.14
C ALA A 351 3.55 2.34 5.32
N GLY A 352 2.24 2.07 5.25
CA GLY A 352 1.18 3.07 5.47
C GLY A 352 0.90 3.98 4.26
N ALA A 353 0.18 5.08 4.40
CA ALA A 353 -0.19 5.90 3.23
C ALA A 353 1.05 6.53 2.52
N PRO A 354 1.11 6.58 1.18
CA PRO A 354 2.32 6.93 0.41
C PRO A 354 2.96 8.28 0.77
N TRP A 355 2.15 9.30 1.04
CA TRP A 355 2.60 10.68 1.31
C TRP A 355 2.96 10.95 2.76
N LEU A 356 2.76 9.99 3.67
CA LEU A 356 3.14 10.18 5.05
C LEU A 356 4.67 10.20 5.17
N GLU A 357 5.17 11.16 5.94
CA GLU A 357 6.56 11.16 6.35
C GLU A 357 6.83 9.93 7.22
N LEU A 358 7.92 9.25 6.92
CA LEU A 358 8.32 8.08 7.67
C LEU A 358 8.92 8.53 9.00
N ARG A 359 8.28 8.14 10.11
CA ARG A 359 8.79 8.45 11.46
C ARG A 359 10.19 7.86 11.66
N ASP A 360 11.03 8.55 12.42
CA ASP A 360 12.42 8.15 12.69
C ASP A 360 12.53 6.74 13.30
N ASP A 361 11.62 6.38 14.21
CA ASP A 361 11.63 5.07 14.86
C ASP A 361 11.29 3.94 13.88
N LEU A 362 10.37 4.18 12.95
CA LEU A 362 10.05 3.25 11.87
C LEU A 362 11.19 3.18 10.84
N HIS A 363 11.80 4.32 10.51
CA HIS A 363 12.95 4.41 9.62
C HIS A 363 14.11 3.53 10.12
N ASP A 364 14.49 3.70 11.39
CA ASP A 364 15.53 2.91 12.04
C ASP A 364 15.17 1.43 12.17
N ALA A 365 13.89 1.11 12.45
CA ALA A 365 13.41 -0.27 12.50
C ALA A 365 13.57 -0.97 11.13
N HIS A 366 13.12 -0.34 10.04
CA HIS A 366 13.24 -0.90 8.69
C HIS A 366 14.69 -0.98 8.24
N ARG A 367 15.52 0.03 8.53
CA ARG A 367 16.97 -0.02 8.24
C ARG A 367 17.62 -1.22 8.92
N ARG A 368 17.36 -1.43 10.22
CA ARG A 368 17.92 -2.57 10.96
C ARG A 368 17.43 -3.91 10.41
N ALA A 369 16.15 -4.03 10.07
CA ALA A 369 15.58 -5.25 9.50
C ALA A 369 16.21 -5.60 8.13
N LEU A 370 16.42 -4.61 7.26
CA LEU A 370 17.08 -4.83 5.98
C LEU A 370 18.55 -5.23 6.16
N LEU A 371 19.26 -4.54 7.06
CA LEU A 371 20.66 -4.84 7.36
C LEU A 371 20.85 -6.17 8.10
N SER A 372 19.84 -6.69 8.81
CA SER A 372 19.91 -8.05 9.37
C SER A 372 19.77 -9.13 8.30
N GLY A 373 19.10 -8.81 7.18
CA GLY A 373 18.91 -9.72 6.07
C GLY A 373 20.13 -9.91 5.18
N THR A 374 21.20 -9.11 5.32
CA THR A 374 22.39 -9.23 4.46
C THR A 374 23.73 -9.10 5.19
N ARG A 375 24.68 -9.95 4.79
CA ARG A 375 26.08 -9.88 5.21
C ARG A 375 27.00 -9.31 4.13
N HIS A 376 26.52 -9.22 2.89
CA HIS A 376 27.33 -8.76 1.77
C HIS A 376 27.67 -7.26 1.90
N PRO A 377 28.96 -6.87 1.95
CA PRO A 377 29.35 -5.47 2.21
C PRO A 377 28.75 -4.46 1.22
N THR A 378 28.75 -4.78 -0.07
CA THR A 378 28.16 -3.93 -1.12
C THR A 378 26.65 -3.72 -0.94
N MET A 379 25.91 -4.77 -0.60
CA MET A 379 24.47 -4.68 -0.37
C MET A 379 24.17 -3.80 0.85
N ARG A 380 24.94 -3.99 1.93
CA ARG A 380 24.84 -3.18 3.15
C ARG A 380 25.08 -1.70 2.87
N ALA A 381 26.17 -1.37 2.17
CA ALA A 381 26.51 0.00 1.81
C ALA A 381 25.42 0.66 0.96
N TRP A 382 24.83 -0.09 0.00
CA TRP A 382 23.71 0.40 -0.78
C TRP A 382 22.47 0.66 0.08
N ILE A 383 22.09 -0.28 0.96
CA ILE A 383 20.94 -0.12 1.87
C ILE A 383 21.12 1.12 2.75
N GLU A 384 22.31 1.35 3.31
CA GLU A 384 22.56 2.53 4.15
C GLU A 384 22.45 3.84 3.35
N THR A 385 23.01 3.87 2.14
CA THR A 385 22.92 5.04 1.26
C THR A 385 21.48 5.31 0.86
N ALA A 386 20.75 4.29 0.40
CA ALA A 386 19.35 4.41 0.00
C ALA A 386 18.46 4.83 1.18
N MET A 387 18.63 4.25 2.37
CA MET A 387 17.86 4.66 3.55
C MET A 387 18.10 6.14 3.91
N SER A 388 19.27 6.71 3.60
CA SER A 388 19.51 8.15 3.81
C SER A 388 18.69 9.06 2.89
N GLU A 389 18.11 8.53 1.81
CA GLU A 389 17.22 9.25 0.87
C GLU A 389 15.73 9.02 1.16
N VAL A 390 15.38 7.99 1.95
CA VAL A 390 13.98 7.69 2.32
C VAL A 390 13.43 8.80 3.23
N ARG A 391 12.33 9.45 2.80
CA ARG A 391 11.61 10.47 3.58
C ARG A 391 10.16 10.09 3.82
N THR A 392 9.54 9.46 2.83
CA THR A 392 8.14 9.09 2.86
C THR A 392 7.95 7.57 2.85
N CYS A 393 6.76 7.13 3.19
CA CYS A 393 6.36 5.74 3.06
C CYS A 393 6.41 5.26 1.60
N HIS A 394 6.18 6.14 0.62
CA HIS A 394 6.36 5.81 -0.79
C HIS A 394 7.83 5.58 -1.16
N ASP A 395 8.76 6.38 -0.61
CA ASP A 395 10.20 6.17 -0.85
C ASP A 395 10.67 4.83 -0.32
N LEU A 396 10.24 4.48 0.90
CA LEU A 396 10.57 3.21 1.52
C LEU A 396 10.07 2.03 0.66
N ARG A 397 8.84 2.10 0.15
CA ARG A 397 8.31 1.11 -0.79
C ARG A 397 9.09 1.09 -2.10
N GLY A 398 9.40 2.26 -2.66
CA GLY A 398 10.13 2.38 -3.90
C GLY A 398 11.51 1.72 -3.82
N MET A 399 12.24 2.00 -2.75
CA MET A 399 13.50 1.32 -2.43
C MET A 399 13.30 -0.19 -2.30
N ALA A 400 12.27 -0.65 -1.58
CA ALA A 400 12.01 -2.06 -1.37
C ALA A 400 11.70 -2.81 -2.68
N VAL A 401 10.87 -2.22 -3.55
CA VAL A 401 10.56 -2.74 -4.89
C VAL A 401 11.81 -2.84 -5.76
N MET A 402 12.63 -1.79 -5.76
CA MET A 402 13.88 -1.78 -6.54
C MET A 402 14.86 -2.85 -6.07
N LEU A 403 15.05 -2.97 -4.75
CA LEU A 403 15.92 -3.98 -4.16
C LEU A 403 15.38 -5.41 -4.40
N GLY A 404 14.09 -5.64 -4.22
CA GLY A 404 13.43 -6.92 -4.50
C GLY A 404 13.64 -7.37 -5.94
N ARG A 405 13.42 -6.47 -6.91
CA ARG A 405 13.68 -6.75 -8.34
C ARG A 405 15.13 -7.09 -8.63
N ALA A 406 16.08 -6.41 -7.99
CA ALA A 406 17.50 -6.71 -8.15
C ALA A 406 17.84 -8.12 -7.63
N ILE A 407 17.25 -8.50 -6.50
CA ILE A 407 17.42 -9.82 -5.89
C ILE A 407 16.79 -10.90 -6.78
N GLU A 408 15.55 -10.72 -7.25
CA GLU A 408 14.78 -11.74 -7.97
C GLU A 408 15.22 -12.01 -9.41
N ARG A 409 15.71 -11.00 -10.15
CA ARG A 409 16.13 -11.12 -11.57
C ARG A 409 17.13 -12.25 -11.82
N ARG A 410 17.79 -12.78 -10.79
CA ARG A 410 18.67 -13.96 -10.87
C ARG A 410 17.93 -15.27 -11.21
N ARG A 411 16.62 -15.38 -10.94
CA ARG A 411 15.81 -16.57 -11.26
C ARG A 411 15.11 -16.46 -12.62
N THR A 412 14.66 -15.27 -12.98
CA THR A 412 13.92 -15.03 -14.23
C THR A 412 14.88 -14.49 -15.29
N SER A 413 15.68 -15.36 -15.91
CA SER A 413 16.42 -15.01 -17.12
C SER A 413 15.51 -14.75 -18.33
N SER A 414 14.18 -14.84 -18.17
CA SER A 414 13.19 -14.41 -19.13
C SER A 414 12.65 -13.03 -18.71
N PRO A 415 12.76 -11.99 -19.56
CA PRO A 415 12.11 -10.71 -19.28
C PRO A 415 10.59 -10.92 -19.10
N PRO A 416 9.92 -10.13 -18.24
CA PRO A 416 8.47 -10.17 -18.17
C PRO A 416 7.91 -9.89 -19.57
N PRO A 417 6.86 -10.61 -20.01
CA PRO A 417 6.25 -10.33 -21.29
C PRO A 417 5.83 -8.86 -21.31
N LEU A 418 6.30 -8.12 -22.32
CA LEU A 418 5.83 -6.76 -22.53
C LEU A 418 4.30 -6.79 -22.60
N PRO A 419 3.59 -5.83 -21.98
CA PRO A 419 2.15 -5.75 -22.16
C PRO A 419 1.88 -5.67 -23.65
N VAL A 420 1.18 -6.68 -24.17
CA VAL A 420 0.78 -6.73 -25.58
C VAL A 420 -0.04 -5.48 -25.81
N ARG A 421 0.52 -4.51 -26.55
CA ARG A 421 -0.28 -3.39 -27.06
C ARG A 421 -1.40 -4.04 -27.87
N ALA A 422 -2.61 -4.02 -27.35
CA ALA A 422 -3.79 -4.38 -28.11
C ALA A 422 -3.79 -3.45 -29.33
N ASN A 423 -3.44 -4.01 -30.49
CA ASN A 423 -3.61 -3.33 -31.75
C ASN A 423 -5.10 -3.02 -31.85
N ARG A 424 -5.46 -1.73 -31.74
CA ARG A 424 -6.79 -1.25 -32.14
C ARG A 424 -6.97 -1.64 -33.60
N ALA A 425 -7.83 -2.62 -33.84
CA ALA A 425 -8.42 -2.91 -35.15
C ALA A 425 -9.68 -2.06 -35.30
#